data_AF-A0A258M3N3-F1
#
_entry.id   AF-A0A258M3N3-F1
#
_cell.length_a   1.000
_cell.length_b   1.000
_cell.length_c   1.000
_cell.angle_alpha   90.00
_cell.angle_beta   90.00
_cell.angle_gamma   90.00
#
_symmetry.space_group_name_H-M   'P 1'
#
loop_
_entity.id
_entity.type
_entity.pdbx_description
1 polymer ?
#
loop_
_entity_poly.entity_id
_entity_poly.type
_entity_poly.pdbx_seq_one_letter_code
_entity_poly.pdbx_strand_id
1 'polypeptide(L)'
;MTSTQPFVVPVFSLWEKFYYSAGLMLYDVLSGKLSLGKTRLLSRKKTLELLPNINPKKVAGGILYYDGQFNDAELCIELAHTAERYGATVLNYTKAVGFIKEKDIIVGVELEDTLGAAMGAGGGEVAVGGDGSPARRTVRCKCVINATGVFTDAVLQMDDPHADTLVYPSQGIHLVVSPKFFRGINAMMIPKTDDGRVLFAVPWQGKVVIGTTDTHVDHIDLEPLPLAEEIHFVLEHFNRYTNAAITKDDVLSVFVGLRPLVRSANAGSNISSLLSRDHTLVVSPSRLVTITGGKWTTYRKMAEDAVNNAVFVAKLDGADRSAKSGSTSGATSAASSGAKKCITKDLPIGDGGEARELAA
;
A
#
# COMPACT_ATOMS: atom_id res chain seq x y z
N MET A 1 -2.22 -4.61 -15.18
CA MET A 1 -2.06 -4.06 -13.83
C MET A 1 -2.55 -4.98 -12.74
N THR A 2 -3.76 -5.56 -12.82
CA THR A 2 -4.28 -6.50 -11.81
C THR A 2 -4.61 -7.87 -12.43
N SER A 3 -4.57 -8.92 -11.63
CA SER A 3 -4.91 -10.28 -12.02
C SER A 3 -5.45 -11.07 -10.82
N THR A 4 -6.21 -12.11 -11.10
CA THR A 4 -6.58 -13.10 -10.08
C THR A 4 -5.44 -14.10 -9.90
N GLN A 5 -4.98 -14.28 -8.67
CA GLN A 5 -3.88 -15.16 -8.32
C GLN A 5 -4.40 -16.33 -7.48
N PRO A 6 -4.22 -17.59 -7.94
CA PRO A 6 -4.48 -18.76 -7.12
C PRO A 6 -3.40 -18.91 -6.03
N PHE A 7 -3.83 -19.17 -4.80
CA PHE A 7 -2.99 -19.48 -3.65
C PHE A 7 -3.28 -20.88 -3.13
N VAL A 8 -2.24 -21.64 -2.85
CA VAL A 8 -2.32 -22.95 -2.21
C VAL A 8 -1.76 -22.87 -0.80
N VAL A 9 -2.59 -23.22 0.17
CA VAL A 9 -2.18 -23.48 1.56
C VAL A 9 -1.88 -24.96 1.70
N PRO A 10 -0.62 -25.38 1.77
CA PRO A 10 -0.30 -26.77 2.07
C PRO A 10 -0.60 -27.06 3.54
N VAL A 11 -1.12 -28.26 3.80
CA VAL A 11 -1.43 -28.72 5.15
C VAL A 11 -0.72 -30.03 5.45
N PHE A 12 -0.31 -30.17 6.71
CA PHE A 12 0.56 -31.23 7.21
C PHE A 12 -0.18 -32.21 8.14
N SER A 13 -1.41 -31.88 8.52
CA SER A 13 -2.31 -32.73 9.31
C SER A 13 -3.77 -32.60 8.87
N LEU A 14 -4.61 -33.58 9.25
CA LEU A 14 -6.06 -33.51 9.02
C LEU A 14 -6.71 -32.37 9.81
N TRP A 15 -6.18 -32.07 11.00
CA TRP A 15 -6.63 -30.95 11.82
C TRP A 15 -6.39 -29.60 11.12
N GLU A 16 -5.18 -29.36 10.63
CA GLU A 16 -4.87 -28.16 9.84
C GLU A 16 -5.77 -28.04 8.62
N LYS A 17 -6.02 -29.16 7.93
CA LYS A 17 -6.95 -29.19 6.80
C LYS A 17 -8.33 -28.68 7.20
N PHE A 18 -8.89 -29.16 8.30
CA PHE A 18 -10.17 -28.68 8.81
C PHE A 18 -10.12 -27.19 9.20
N TYR A 19 -9.13 -26.81 10.01
CA TYR A 19 -8.96 -25.46 10.54
C TYR A 19 -8.84 -24.40 9.43
N TYR A 20 -7.89 -24.57 8.50
CA TYR A 20 -7.68 -23.60 7.42
C TYR A 20 -8.84 -23.58 6.43
N SER A 21 -9.53 -24.71 6.23
CA SER A 21 -10.71 -24.74 5.35
C SER A 21 -11.88 -23.99 5.95
N ALA A 22 -12.13 -24.12 7.25
CA ALA A 22 -13.17 -23.34 7.92
C ALA A 22 -12.89 -21.83 7.81
N GLY A 23 -11.64 -21.41 8.02
CA GLY A 23 -11.24 -20.02 7.86
C GLY A 23 -11.43 -19.49 6.43
N LEU A 24 -11.01 -20.25 5.42
CA LEU A 24 -11.14 -19.85 4.01
C LEU A 24 -12.58 -19.93 3.49
N MET A 25 -13.41 -20.83 4.01
CA MET A 25 -14.85 -20.82 3.73
C MET A 25 -15.52 -19.58 4.33
N LEU A 26 -15.14 -19.17 5.54
CA LEU A 26 -15.61 -17.90 6.11
C LEU A 26 -15.14 -16.71 5.26
N TYR A 27 -13.90 -16.73 4.77
CA TYR A 27 -13.38 -15.72 3.83
C TYR A 27 -14.23 -15.62 2.55
N ASP A 28 -14.58 -16.75 1.93
CA ASP A 28 -15.48 -16.77 0.76
C ASP A 28 -16.84 -16.13 1.08
N VAL A 29 -17.42 -16.45 2.24
CA VAL A 29 -18.70 -15.88 2.69
C VAL A 29 -18.60 -14.37 2.88
N LEU A 30 -17.55 -13.87 3.54
CA LEU A 30 -17.31 -12.44 3.77
C LEU A 30 -17.08 -11.69 2.45
N SER A 31 -16.42 -12.31 1.47
CA SER A 31 -16.19 -11.71 0.15
C SER A 31 -17.48 -11.57 -0.68
N GLY A 32 -18.47 -12.45 -0.45
CA GLY A 32 -19.78 -12.38 -1.10
C GLY A 32 -19.68 -12.27 -2.63
N LYS A 33 -20.25 -11.20 -3.19
CA LYS A 33 -20.25 -10.94 -4.64
C LYS A 33 -18.89 -10.50 -5.20
N LEU A 34 -17.93 -10.17 -4.33
CA LEU A 34 -16.57 -9.74 -4.70
C LEU A 34 -15.57 -10.90 -4.70
N SER A 35 -16.03 -12.14 -4.46
CA SER A 35 -15.19 -13.34 -4.50
C SER A 35 -14.48 -13.48 -5.85
N LEU A 36 -13.17 -13.75 -5.81
CA LEU A 36 -12.34 -14.00 -6.99
C LEU A 36 -12.31 -15.47 -7.41
N GLY A 37 -13.01 -16.34 -6.68
CA GLY A 37 -13.07 -17.76 -6.95
C GLY A 37 -13.40 -18.55 -5.69
N LYS A 38 -13.94 -19.76 -5.87
CA LYS A 38 -14.33 -20.62 -4.75
C LYS A 38 -13.12 -21.31 -4.15
N THR A 39 -13.07 -21.34 -2.82
CA THR A 39 -12.13 -22.17 -2.05
C THR A 39 -12.36 -23.65 -2.36
N ARG A 40 -11.29 -24.42 -2.55
CA ARG A 40 -11.32 -25.86 -2.86
C ARG A 40 -10.37 -26.65 -1.99
N LEU A 41 -10.89 -27.73 -1.40
CA LEU A 41 -10.08 -28.75 -0.75
C LEU A 41 -9.28 -29.53 -1.79
N LEU A 42 -7.98 -29.69 -1.55
CA LEU A 42 -7.10 -30.47 -2.40
C LEU A 42 -6.73 -31.80 -1.73
N SER A 43 -6.63 -32.85 -2.55
CA SER A 43 -5.96 -34.08 -2.16
C SER A 43 -4.44 -33.86 -2.10
N ARG A 44 -3.72 -34.76 -1.43
CA ARG A 44 -2.26 -34.76 -1.44
C ARG A 44 -1.69 -34.74 -2.86
N LYS A 45 -2.20 -35.62 -3.73
CA LYS A 45 -1.81 -35.69 -5.15
C LYS A 45 -2.00 -34.33 -5.83
N LYS A 46 -3.18 -33.71 -5.69
CA LYS A 46 -3.45 -32.44 -6.35
C LYS A 46 -2.61 -31.29 -5.80
N THR A 47 -2.29 -31.32 -4.51
CA THR A 47 -1.42 -30.32 -3.88
C THR A 47 -0.01 -30.38 -4.46
N LEU A 48 0.55 -31.58 -4.61
CA LEU A 48 1.88 -31.78 -5.21
C LEU A 48 1.91 -31.42 -6.70
N GLU A 49 0.81 -31.60 -7.43
CA GLU A 49 0.68 -31.13 -8.81
C GLU A 49 0.71 -29.60 -8.91
N LEU A 50 0.03 -28.91 -7.98
CA LEU A 50 -0.06 -27.44 -8.01
C LEU A 50 1.17 -26.75 -7.40
N LEU A 51 1.86 -27.42 -6.47
CA LEU A 51 3.09 -26.97 -5.81
C LEU A 51 4.21 -28.03 -5.97
N PRO A 52 4.81 -28.15 -7.16
CA PRO A 52 5.76 -29.24 -7.45
C PRO A 52 7.04 -29.22 -6.61
N ASN A 53 7.42 -28.06 -6.08
CA ASN A 53 8.64 -27.87 -5.29
C ASN A 53 8.45 -28.05 -3.78
N ILE A 54 7.23 -28.30 -3.31
CA ILE A 54 6.96 -28.50 -1.88
C ILE A 54 7.55 -29.84 -1.39
N ASN A 55 7.95 -29.92 -0.12
CA ASN A 55 8.48 -31.15 0.46
C ASN A 55 7.40 -32.24 0.57
N PRO A 56 7.45 -33.32 -0.23
CA PRO A 56 6.36 -34.29 -0.32
C PRO A 56 6.24 -35.17 0.92
N LYS A 57 7.30 -35.30 1.73
CA LYS A 57 7.29 -36.16 2.92
C LYS A 57 6.40 -35.60 4.03
N LYS A 58 6.14 -34.30 4.01
CA LYS A 58 5.43 -33.59 5.07
C LYS A 58 3.95 -33.34 4.73
N VAL A 59 3.60 -33.23 3.44
CA VAL A 59 2.28 -32.74 3.00
C VAL A 59 1.19 -33.82 3.06
N ALA A 60 0.09 -33.53 3.75
CA ALA A 60 -1.14 -34.33 3.82
C ALA A 60 -2.20 -33.91 2.78
N GLY A 61 -2.14 -32.67 2.29
CA GLY A 61 -3.07 -32.10 1.32
C GLY A 61 -2.89 -30.60 1.20
N GLY A 62 -3.91 -29.90 0.75
CA GLY A 62 -3.87 -28.45 0.66
C GLY A 62 -5.25 -27.84 0.45
N ILE A 63 -5.29 -26.53 0.42
CA ILE A 63 -6.50 -25.74 0.16
C ILE A 63 -6.14 -24.70 -0.89
N LEU A 64 -6.89 -24.66 -1.98
CA LEU A 64 -6.79 -23.65 -3.02
C LEU A 64 -7.79 -22.53 -2.71
N TYR A 65 -7.32 -21.29 -2.67
CA TYR A 65 -8.15 -20.09 -2.64
C TYR A 65 -7.62 -19.07 -3.65
N TYR A 66 -8.34 -17.97 -3.83
CA TYR A 66 -7.99 -16.94 -4.81
C TYR A 66 -7.90 -15.58 -4.13
N ASP A 67 -6.90 -14.80 -4.52
CA ASP A 67 -6.74 -13.41 -4.11
C ASP A 67 -6.33 -12.54 -5.31
N GLY A 68 -6.26 -11.23 -5.13
CA GLY A 68 -5.80 -10.29 -6.14
C GLY A 68 -4.28 -10.13 -6.14
N GLN A 69 -3.68 -10.09 -7.32
CA GLN A 69 -2.32 -9.61 -7.54
C GLN A 69 -2.38 -8.32 -8.33
N PHE A 70 -1.52 -7.36 -8.01
CA PHE A 70 -1.38 -6.12 -8.77
C PHE A 70 0.06 -5.61 -8.76
N ASN A 71 0.39 -4.76 -9.72
CA ASN A 71 1.62 -3.97 -9.71
C ASN A 71 1.34 -2.65 -8.96
N ASP A 72 1.97 -2.48 -7.81
CA ASP A 72 1.76 -1.35 -6.90
C ASP A 72 2.34 -0.04 -7.44
N ALA A 73 3.55 -0.07 -8.00
CA ALA A 73 4.19 1.09 -8.62
C ALA A 73 3.38 1.59 -9.83
N GLU A 74 2.98 0.68 -10.74
CA GLU A 74 2.11 1.03 -11.87
C GLU A 74 0.78 1.62 -11.40
N LEU A 75 0.15 1.03 -10.37
CA LEU A 75 -1.09 1.55 -9.81
C LEU A 75 -0.91 2.97 -9.26
N CYS A 76 0.20 3.24 -8.58
CA CYS A 76 0.52 4.58 -8.05
C CYS A 76 0.63 5.61 -9.18
N ILE A 77 1.33 5.27 -10.26
CA ILE A 77 1.49 6.15 -11.43
C ILE A 77 0.13 6.39 -12.12
N GLU A 78 -0.68 5.36 -12.30
CA GLU A 78 -2.01 5.53 -12.90
C GLU A 78 -2.96 6.36 -12.03
N LEU A 79 -2.84 6.31 -10.71
CA LEU A 79 -3.57 7.21 -9.82
C LEU A 79 -3.15 8.66 -10.04
N ALA A 80 -1.85 8.93 -10.21
CA ALA A 80 -1.34 10.26 -10.52
C ALA A 80 -1.85 10.78 -11.87
N HIS A 81 -1.76 9.98 -12.94
CA HIS A 81 -2.31 10.33 -14.26
C HIS A 81 -3.82 10.54 -14.22
N THR A 82 -4.53 9.73 -13.42
CA THR A 82 -5.97 9.93 -13.25
C THR A 82 -6.25 11.28 -12.60
N ALA A 83 -5.54 11.65 -11.54
CA ALA A 83 -5.69 12.96 -10.92
C ALA A 83 -5.41 14.11 -11.91
N GLU A 84 -4.35 14.01 -12.70
CA GLU A 84 -4.01 14.97 -13.76
C GLU A 84 -5.13 15.11 -14.79
N ARG A 85 -5.69 13.98 -15.29
CA ARG A 85 -6.82 13.99 -16.23
C ARG A 85 -8.07 14.68 -15.66
N TYR A 86 -8.27 14.64 -14.35
CA TYR A 86 -9.34 15.37 -13.67
C TYR A 86 -8.98 16.84 -13.34
N GLY A 87 -7.82 17.32 -13.77
CA GLY A 87 -7.37 18.70 -13.66
C GLY A 87 -6.54 19.00 -12.41
N ALA A 88 -6.03 17.98 -11.71
CA ALA A 88 -5.09 18.19 -10.62
C ALA A 88 -3.69 18.51 -11.15
N THR A 89 -2.94 19.36 -10.45
CA THR A 89 -1.51 19.52 -10.67
C THR A 89 -0.77 18.49 -9.83
N VAL A 90 0.02 17.63 -10.48
CA VAL A 90 0.84 16.61 -9.81
C VAL A 90 2.32 16.95 -10.00
N LEU A 91 3.07 17.04 -8.90
CA LEU A 91 4.49 17.39 -8.91
C LEU A 91 5.27 16.32 -8.15
N ASN A 92 6.26 15.71 -8.80
CA ASN A 92 7.31 14.91 -8.15
C ASN A 92 8.55 15.78 -7.91
N TYR A 93 9.53 15.24 -7.17
CA TYR A 93 10.75 15.99 -6.80
C TYR A 93 10.46 17.37 -6.18
N THR A 94 9.36 17.46 -5.44
CA THR A 94 8.89 18.69 -4.78
C THR A 94 8.58 18.35 -3.33
N LYS A 95 9.40 18.85 -2.41
CA LYS A 95 9.29 18.54 -0.97
C LYS A 95 8.53 19.65 -0.26
N ALA A 96 7.51 19.31 0.54
CA ALA A 96 6.94 20.26 1.49
C ALA A 96 7.91 20.46 2.66
N VAL A 97 8.25 21.70 2.96
CA VAL A 97 9.27 22.06 3.98
C VAL A 97 8.73 23.00 5.06
N GLY A 98 7.51 23.54 4.88
CA GLY A 98 6.88 24.40 5.88
C GLY A 98 5.42 24.69 5.57
N PHE A 99 4.71 25.23 6.57
CA PHE A 99 3.35 25.73 6.43
C PHE A 99 3.31 27.24 6.59
N ILE A 100 2.37 27.87 5.89
CA ILE A 100 2.04 29.29 6.05
C ILE A 100 0.75 29.37 6.83
N LYS A 101 0.78 30.08 7.96
CA LYS A 101 -0.37 30.20 8.86
C LYS A 101 -0.84 31.63 9.00
N GLU A 102 -2.16 31.80 9.03
CA GLU A 102 -2.83 33.05 9.39
C GLU A 102 -3.80 32.77 10.55
N LYS A 103 -3.63 33.46 11.68
CA LYS A 103 -4.40 33.21 12.91
C LYS A 103 -4.39 31.72 13.29
N ASP A 104 -3.20 31.13 13.26
CA ASP A 104 -2.92 29.71 13.55
C ASP A 104 -3.56 28.69 12.59
N ILE A 105 -4.22 29.13 11.52
CA ILE A 105 -4.79 28.26 10.49
C ILE A 105 -3.86 28.18 9.29
N ILE A 106 -3.61 26.98 8.78
CA ILE A 106 -2.81 26.78 7.55
C ILE A 106 -3.56 27.37 6.35
N VAL A 107 -2.89 28.25 5.61
CA VAL A 107 -3.38 28.90 4.38
C VAL A 107 -2.45 28.65 3.18
N GLY A 108 -1.36 27.93 3.38
CA GLY A 108 -0.40 27.62 2.33
C GLY A 108 0.71 26.66 2.77
N VAL A 109 1.50 26.23 1.79
CA VAL A 109 2.64 25.32 1.97
C VAL A 109 3.87 25.95 1.30
N GLU A 110 5.01 25.81 1.95
CA GLU A 110 6.33 26.10 1.37
C GLU A 110 6.88 24.82 0.75
N LEU A 111 7.21 24.89 -0.53
CA LEU A 111 7.67 23.78 -1.36
C LEU A 111 9.10 24.04 -1.82
N GLU A 112 9.91 22.99 -1.83
CA GLU A 112 11.31 22.99 -2.25
C GLU A 112 11.49 22.07 -3.47
N ASP A 113 12.10 22.59 -4.54
CA ASP A 113 12.46 21.79 -5.72
C ASP A 113 13.72 20.96 -5.42
N THR A 114 13.59 19.63 -5.48
CA THR A 114 14.69 18.70 -5.21
C THR A 114 15.33 18.14 -6.48
N LEU A 115 14.76 18.40 -7.67
CA LEU A 115 15.31 17.95 -8.95
C LEU A 115 16.55 18.76 -9.33
N GLY A 116 16.50 20.08 -9.12
CA GLY A 116 17.66 20.97 -9.34
C GLY A 116 18.88 20.49 -8.55
N ALA A 117 18.70 20.16 -7.26
CA ALA A 117 19.77 19.63 -6.42
C ALA A 117 20.34 18.29 -6.93
N ALA A 118 19.51 17.42 -7.50
CA ALA A 118 19.93 16.13 -8.06
C ALA A 118 20.68 16.25 -9.40
N MET A 119 20.29 17.21 -10.25
CA MET A 119 20.93 17.48 -11.57
C MET A 119 22.24 18.25 -11.46
N GLY A 120 22.50 18.93 -10.34
CA GLY A 120 23.78 19.60 -10.05
C GLY A 120 24.99 18.65 -9.94
N ALA A 121 24.75 17.35 -9.72
CA ALA A 121 25.79 16.32 -9.81
C ALA A 121 26.14 15.92 -11.27
N GLY A 122 25.32 16.33 -12.25
CA GLY A 122 25.46 16.02 -13.68
C GLY A 122 25.61 17.23 -14.61
N GLY A 123 25.77 18.45 -14.08
CA GLY A 123 26.06 19.66 -14.87
C GLY A 123 24.86 20.50 -15.33
N GLY A 124 23.65 20.28 -14.78
CA GLY A 124 22.51 21.17 -14.99
C GLY A 124 22.53 22.38 -14.03
N GLU A 125 22.15 23.57 -14.51
CA GLU A 125 21.99 24.75 -13.65
C GLU A 125 20.92 24.49 -12.58
N VAL A 126 21.34 24.50 -11.31
CA VAL A 126 20.43 24.44 -10.17
C VAL A 126 19.78 25.81 -10.02
N ALA A 127 18.45 25.87 -9.94
CA ALA A 127 17.78 27.08 -9.48
C ALA A 127 18.07 27.23 -7.98
N VAL A 128 19.07 28.06 -7.66
CA VAL A 128 19.49 28.34 -6.29
C VAL A 128 18.81 29.63 -5.83
N GLY A 129 18.37 29.66 -4.57
CA GLY A 129 18.01 30.90 -3.89
C GLY A 129 19.20 31.86 -3.82
N GLY A 130 18.95 33.15 -3.57
CA GLY A 130 20.00 34.19 -3.55
C GLY A 130 21.13 33.96 -2.52
N ASP A 131 20.98 32.97 -1.63
CA ASP A 131 21.88 32.62 -0.54
C ASP A 131 22.57 31.25 -0.69
N GLY A 132 22.35 30.52 -1.79
CA GLY A 132 22.89 29.16 -1.95
C GLY A 132 21.91 28.03 -1.60
N SER A 133 20.73 28.34 -1.08
CA SER A 133 19.71 27.33 -0.71
C SER A 133 18.91 26.81 -1.92
N PRO A 134 18.26 25.63 -1.84
CA PRO A 134 17.37 25.16 -2.89
C PRO A 134 16.24 26.16 -3.15
N ALA A 135 15.83 26.34 -4.42
CA ALA A 135 14.72 27.24 -4.74
C ALA A 135 13.43 26.79 -4.03
N ARG A 136 12.86 27.71 -3.23
CA ARG A 136 11.58 27.52 -2.54
C ARG A 136 10.47 28.34 -3.16
N ARG A 137 9.26 27.78 -3.14
CA ARG A 137 8.04 28.42 -3.65
C ARG A 137 6.91 28.24 -2.66
N THR A 138 6.11 29.29 -2.52
CA THR A 138 4.89 29.29 -1.71
C THR A 138 3.68 28.97 -2.58
N VAL A 139 2.83 28.06 -2.12
CA VAL A 139 1.51 27.81 -2.70
C VAL A 139 0.44 28.09 -1.65
N ARG A 140 -0.58 28.90 -2.03
CA ARG A 140 -1.74 29.15 -1.17
C ARG A 140 -2.81 28.09 -1.41
N CYS A 141 -3.42 27.62 -0.34
CA CYS A 141 -4.42 26.55 -0.39
C CYS A 141 -5.48 26.74 0.72
N LYS A 142 -6.66 26.19 0.50
CA LYS A 142 -7.76 26.22 1.49
C LYS A 142 -7.67 25.08 2.51
N CYS A 143 -6.97 24.00 2.16
CA CYS A 143 -6.81 22.80 2.97
C CYS A 143 -5.50 22.12 2.61
N VAL A 144 -4.90 21.41 3.56
CA VAL A 144 -3.76 20.53 3.35
C VAL A 144 -4.13 19.13 3.88
N ILE A 145 -3.81 18.11 3.11
CA ILE A 145 -3.89 16.71 3.54
C ILE A 145 -2.47 16.15 3.66
N ASN A 146 -2.08 15.75 4.86
CA ASN A 146 -0.88 14.98 5.13
C ASN A 146 -1.16 13.49 4.92
N ALA A 147 -0.63 12.94 3.82
CA ALA A 147 -0.74 11.52 3.45
C ALA A 147 0.65 10.91 3.17
N THR A 148 1.64 11.26 3.98
CA THR A 148 3.07 10.97 3.71
C THR A 148 3.56 9.62 4.25
N GLY A 149 2.64 8.68 4.53
CA GLY A 149 2.97 7.32 4.93
C GLY A 149 3.82 7.29 6.20
N VAL A 150 5.02 6.70 6.15
CA VAL A 150 5.90 6.63 7.31
C VAL A 150 6.39 8.01 7.77
N PHE A 151 6.42 9.01 6.89
CA PHE A 151 6.81 10.38 7.21
C PHE A 151 5.69 11.24 7.82
N THR A 152 4.56 10.62 8.19
CA THR A 152 3.38 11.32 8.73
C THR A 152 3.77 12.24 9.89
N ASP A 153 4.54 11.72 10.85
CA ASP A 153 4.88 12.44 12.07
C ASP A 153 5.82 13.61 11.80
N ALA A 154 6.72 13.50 10.82
CA ALA A 154 7.59 14.62 10.43
C ALA A 154 6.77 15.80 9.88
N VAL A 155 5.68 15.53 9.16
CA VAL A 155 4.77 16.57 8.65
C VAL A 155 3.83 17.09 9.75
N LEU A 156 3.40 16.24 10.68
CA LEU A 156 2.66 16.70 11.87
C LEU A 156 3.51 17.63 12.72
N GLN A 157 4.77 17.29 12.95
CA GLN A 157 5.71 18.09 13.76
C GLN A 157 6.16 19.37 13.05
N MET A 158 6.06 19.42 11.72
CA MET A 158 6.18 20.66 10.94
C MET A 158 5.00 21.62 11.20
N ASP A 159 3.79 21.10 11.49
CA ASP A 159 2.63 21.88 11.90
C ASP A 159 2.73 22.31 13.37
N ASP A 160 3.03 21.37 14.27
CA ASP A 160 3.19 21.59 15.71
C ASP A 160 4.33 20.71 16.26
N PRO A 161 5.47 21.29 16.69
CA PRO A 161 6.59 20.54 17.26
C PRO A 161 6.26 19.68 18.47
N HIS A 162 5.12 19.92 19.13
CA HIS A 162 4.64 19.15 20.28
C HIS A 162 3.60 18.08 19.92
N ALA A 163 3.31 17.88 18.64
CA ALA A 163 2.38 16.84 18.19
C ALA A 163 2.87 15.43 18.59
N ASP A 164 1.93 14.60 19.07
CA ASP A 164 2.18 13.21 19.40
C ASP A 164 2.63 12.39 18.19
N THR A 165 3.53 11.44 18.42
CA THR A 165 3.94 10.45 17.41
C THR A 165 2.83 9.43 17.18
N LEU A 166 2.35 9.31 15.94
CA LEU A 166 1.30 8.37 15.55
C LEU A 166 1.85 7.09 14.93
N VAL A 167 2.97 7.20 14.20
CA VAL A 167 3.51 6.13 13.36
C VAL A 167 4.62 5.37 14.08
N TYR A 168 4.52 4.06 14.05
CA TYR A 168 5.54 3.13 14.50
C TYR A 168 6.02 2.30 13.31
N PRO A 169 7.12 2.70 12.65
CA PRO A 169 7.55 2.07 11.42
C PRO A 169 7.97 0.61 11.66
N SER A 170 7.54 -0.25 10.75
CA SER A 170 7.98 -1.65 10.70
C SER A 170 8.47 -2.01 9.30
N GLN A 171 9.70 -2.47 9.24
CA GLN A 171 10.35 -2.96 8.05
C GLN A 171 9.82 -4.33 7.62
N GLY A 172 9.72 -4.53 6.31
CA GLY A 172 9.52 -5.83 5.71
C GLY A 172 10.34 -6.00 4.45
N ILE A 173 10.92 -7.18 4.29
CA ILE A 173 11.68 -7.53 3.09
C ILE A 173 10.97 -8.57 2.24
N HIS A 174 11.30 -8.56 0.95
CA HIS A 174 11.00 -9.65 0.04
C HIS A 174 12.24 -10.04 -0.75
N LEU A 175 12.47 -11.34 -0.92
CA LEU A 175 13.55 -11.89 -1.73
C LEU A 175 13.00 -12.29 -3.09
N VAL A 176 13.71 -11.96 -4.16
CA VAL A 176 13.41 -12.42 -5.51
C VAL A 176 14.37 -13.53 -5.89
N VAL A 177 13.84 -14.68 -6.31
CA VAL A 177 14.63 -15.85 -6.70
C VAL A 177 14.22 -16.37 -8.08
N SER A 178 15.07 -17.24 -8.63
CA SER A 178 14.79 -17.92 -9.89
C SER A 178 13.56 -18.84 -9.78
N PRO A 179 12.69 -18.91 -10.81
CA PRO A 179 11.52 -19.80 -10.83
C PRO A 179 11.91 -21.29 -10.78
N LYS A 180 13.19 -21.63 -11.00
CA LYS A 180 13.66 -23.03 -10.89
C LYS A 180 13.38 -23.63 -9.49
N PHE A 181 13.35 -22.78 -8.46
CA PHE A 181 13.15 -23.16 -7.05
C PHE A 181 11.67 -23.29 -6.66
N PHE A 182 10.77 -22.65 -7.39
CA PHE A 182 9.33 -22.70 -7.15
C PHE A 182 8.59 -22.49 -8.46
N ARG A 183 8.18 -23.59 -9.07
CA ARG A 183 7.62 -23.64 -10.43
C ARG A 183 6.11 -23.60 -10.40
N GLY A 184 5.55 -23.06 -11.47
CA GLY A 184 4.10 -23.01 -11.70
C GLY A 184 3.54 -21.61 -11.50
N ILE A 185 2.22 -21.53 -11.59
CA ILE A 185 1.47 -20.27 -11.51
C ILE A 185 0.78 -20.06 -10.15
N ASN A 186 0.76 -21.09 -9.29
CA ASN A 186 0.10 -20.99 -8.00
C ASN A 186 1.07 -20.42 -6.97
N ALA A 187 0.62 -19.40 -6.24
CA ALA A 187 1.32 -18.92 -5.07
C ALA A 187 1.17 -19.94 -3.93
N MET A 188 2.15 -19.97 -3.03
CA MET A 188 2.08 -20.75 -1.80
C MET A 188 1.99 -19.82 -0.60
N MET A 189 1.01 -20.03 0.26
CA MET A 189 0.99 -19.46 1.60
C MET A 189 1.67 -20.44 2.55
N ILE A 190 2.79 -20.05 3.12
CA ILE A 190 3.49 -20.78 4.19
C ILE A 190 2.74 -20.48 5.49
N PRO A 191 2.03 -21.47 6.07
CA PRO A 191 1.00 -21.22 7.06
C PRO A 191 1.52 -20.93 8.48
N LYS A 192 2.80 -21.21 8.75
CA LYS A 192 3.39 -21.00 10.06
C LYS A 192 4.89 -20.73 9.99
N THR A 193 5.29 -19.59 10.53
CA THR A 193 6.66 -19.24 10.89
C THR A 193 6.91 -19.38 12.39
N ASP A 194 8.15 -19.26 12.82
CA ASP A 194 8.56 -19.42 14.22
C ASP A 194 7.92 -18.38 15.16
N ASP A 195 7.56 -17.21 14.63
CA ASP A 195 6.84 -16.14 15.32
C ASP A 195 5.32 -16.14 15.08
N GLY A 196 4.77 -17.21 14.48
CA GLY A 196 3.34 -17.38 14.28
C GLY A 196 2.74 -16.57 13.12
N ARG A 197 3.56 -15.92 12.29
CA ARG A 197 3.15 -15.24 11.07
C ARG A 197 3.01 -16.22 9.89
N VAL A 198 2.61 -15.65 8.74
CA VAL A 198 2.57 -16.33 7.45
C VAL A 198 3.61 -15.72 6.52
N LEU A 199 4.15 -16.54 5.62
CA LEU A 199 4.99 -16.12 4.51
C LEU A 199 4.33 -16.53 3.20
N PHE A 200 4.74 -15.93 2.09
CA PHE A 200 4.26 -16.24 0.76
C PHE A 200 5.43 -16.51 -0.17
N ALA A 201 5.22 -17.42 -1.13
CA ALA A 201 6.02 -17.55 -2.33
C ALA A 201 5.10 -17.31 -3.52
N VAL A 202 5.32 -16.21 -4.24
CA VAL A 202 4.41 -15.71 -5.27
C VAL A 202 5.13 -15.64 -6.62
N PRO A 203 4.65 -16.34 -7.66
CA PRO A 203 5.13 -16.13 -9.02
C PRO A 203 4.88 -14.69 -9.47
N TRP A 204 5.92 -14.03 -9.97
CA TRP A 204 5.86 -12.62 -10.36
C TRP A 204 6.90 -12.31 -11.43
N GLN A 205 6.46 -11.79 -12.58
CA GLN A 205 7.31 -11.42 -13.73
C GLN A 205 8.36 -12.46 -14.12
N GLY A 206 7.97 -13.74 -14.19
CA GLY A 206 8.90 -14.84 -14.53
C GLY A 206 9.91 -15.18 -13.43
N LYS A 207 9.77 -14.60 -12.25
CA LYS A 207 10.53 -14.87 -11.02
C LYS A 207 9.58 -15.31 -9.90
N VAL A 208 10.13 -15.48 -8.71
CA VAL A 208 9.35 -15.79 -7.49
C VAL A 208 9.75 -14.81 -6.41
N VAL A 209 8.74 -14.15 -5.85
CA VAL A 209 8.89 -13.23 -4.70
C VAL A 209 8.55 -14.02 -3.43
N ILE A 210 9.46 -14.00 -2.46
CA ILE A 210 9.31 -14.70 -1.18
C ILE A 210 9.36 -13.67 -0.05
N GLY A 211 8.35 -13.63 0.80
CA GLY A 211 8.26 -12.67 1.89
C GLY A 211 6.94 -12.73 2.66
N THR A 212 6.73 -11.92 3.69
CA THR A 212 7.57 -10.83 4.19
C THR A 212 7.94 -10.98 5.66
N THR A 213 8.92 -10.20 6.10
CA THR A 213 9.20 -9.90 7.52
C THR A 213 8.38 -8.70 8.04
N ASP A 214 8.39 -8.51 9.36
CA ASP A 214 7.78 -7.41 10.14
C ASP A 214 8.77 -7.17 11.29
N THR A 215 9.67 -6.21 11.11
CA THR A 215 10.78 -5.90 12.03
C THR A 215 10.69 -4.42 12.40
N HIS A 216 10.57 -4.12 13.68
CA HIS A 216 10.54 -2.72 14.11
C HIS A 216 11.87 -2.02 13.80
N VAL A 217 11.79 -0.76 13.37
CA VAL A 217 12.95 0.11 13.15
C VAL A 217 12.77 1.41 13.90
N ASP A 218 13.85 1.91 14.51
CA ASP A 218 13.82 3.18 15.26
C ASP A 218 13.91 4.41 14.34
N HIS A 219 14.39 4.21 13.11
CA HIS A 219 14.68 5.28 12.16
C HIS A 219 14.02 5.01 10.82
N ILE A 220 13.57 6.10 10.17
CA ILE A 220 12.93 6.05 8.86
C ILE A 220 13.95 6.52 7.83
N ASP A 221 14.48 5.57 7.07
CA ASP A 221 15.33 5.84 5.93
C ASP A 221 14.51 5.88 4.64
N LEU A 222 14.90 6.74 3.69
CA LEU A 222 14.32 6.77 2.35
C LEU A 222 14.65 5.50 1.56
N GLU A 223 15.84 4.94 1.78
CA GLU A 223 16.34 3.72 1.14
C GLU A 223 16.74 2.69 2.22
N PRO A 224 15.76 2.08 2.91
CA PRO A 224 16.05 1.11 3.96
C PRO A 224 16.74 -0.13 3.37
N LEU A 225 17.72 -0.67 4.10
CA LEU A 225 18.47 -1.86 3.69
C LEU A 225 17.98 -3.11 4.44
N PRO A 226 18.06 -4.30 3.82
CA PRO A 226 17.59 -5.52 4.46
C PRO A 226 18.54 -5.95 5.58
N LEU A 227 17.99 -6.45 6.68
CA LEU A 227 18.80 -7.01 7.76
C LEU A 227 19.21 -8.46 7.43
N ALA A 228 20.41 -8.87 7.85
CA ALA A 228 20.90 -10.22 7.61
C ALA A 228 19.98 -11.30 8.21
N GLU A 229 19.43 -11.03 9.39
CA GLU A 229 18.47 -11.89 10.09
C GLU A 229 17.15 -12.03 9.33
N GLU A 230 16.67 -10.97 8.67
CA GLU A 230 15.45 -11.01 7.86
C GLU A 230 15.63 -11.89 6.62
N ILE A 231 16.79 -11.76 5.95
CA ILE A 231 17.14 -12.62 4.80
C ILE A 231 17.19 -14.08 5.26
N HIS A 232 17.89 -14.34 6.38
CA HIS A 232 17.98 -15.69 6.93
C HIS A 232 16.60 -16.26 7.27
N PHE A 233 15.76 -15.48 7.94
CA PHE A 233 14.40 -15.86 8.30
C PHE A 233 13.58 -16.29 7.09
N VAL A 234 13.58 -15.50 6.01
CA VAL A 234 12.81 -15.82 4.79
C VAL A 234 13.35 -17.09 4.12
N LEU A 235 14.67 -17.22 3.97
CA LEU A 235 15.30 -18.39 3.35
C LEU A 235 15.04 -19.67 4.15
N GLU A 236 15.22 -19.62 5.47
CA GLU A 236 15.02 -20.77 6.35
C GLU A 236 13.58 -21.28 6.28
N HIS A 237 12.61 -20.38 6.42
CA HIS A 237 11.21 -20.75 6.38
C HIS A 237 10.79 -21.25 5.01
N PHE A 238 11.25 -20.63 3.92
CA PHE A 238 10.95 -21.16 2.59
C PHE A 238 11.54 -22.57 2.37
N ASN A 239 12.78 -22.80 2.79
CA ASN A 239 13.44 -24.10 2.69
C ASN A 239 12.81 -25.18 3.56
N ARG A 240 12.22 -24.81 4.71
CA ARG A 240 11.55 -25.76 5.61
C ARG A 240 10.35 -26.45 4.96
N TYR A 241 9.68 -25.75 4.05
CA TYR A 241 8.48 -26.19 3.35
C TYR A 241 8.75 -26.70 1.93
N THR A 242 9.88 -26.36 1.31
CA THR A 242 10.25 -26.77 -0.05
C THR A 242 11.42 -27.76 -0.07
N ASN A 243 11.72 -28.33 -1.24
CA ASN A 243 12.95 -29.10 -1.48
C ASN A 243 14.03 -28.27 -2.20
N ALA A 244 13.86 -26.95 -2.28
CA ALA A 244 14.67 -26.08 -3.13
C ALA A 244 16.07 -25.77 -2.57
N ALA A 245 16.23 -25.82 -1.24
CA ALA A 245 17.49 -25.52 -0.53
C ALA A 245 18.17 -24.22 -1.03
N ILE A 246 17.40 -23.13 -1.14
CA ILE A 246 17.90 -21.83 -1.59
C ILE A 246 18.87 -21.23 -0.58
N THR A 247 19.91 -20.58 -1.08
CA THR A 247 20.91 -19.86 -0.28
C THR A 247 20.87 -18.36 -0.61
N LYS A 248 21.67 -17.57 0.11
CA LYS A 248 21.80 -16.13 -0.17
C LYS A 248 22.31 -15.87 -1.60
N ASP A 249 23.16 -16.75 -2.13
CA ASP A 249 23.73 -16.61 -3.48
C ASP A 249 22.69 -16.84 -4.59
N ASP A 250 21.53 -17.40 -4.25
CA ASP A 250 20.41 -17.61 -5.17
C ASP A 250 19.44 -16.41 -5.23
N VAL A 251 19.63 -15.42 -4.36
CA VAL A 251 18.82 -14.19 -4.30
C VAL A 251 19.26 -13.24 -5.41
N LEU A 252 18.34 -12.92 -6.31
CA LEU A 252 18.59 -12.05 -7.46
C LEU A 252 18.39 -10.58 -7.12
N SER A 253 17.44 -10.27 -6.25
CA SER A 253 17.18 -8.92 -5.76
C SER A 253 16.41 -8.98 -4.43
N VAL A 254 16.42 -7.85 -3.72
CA VAL A 254 15.69 -7.68 -2.45
C VAL A 254 14.90 -6.39 -2.52
N PHE A 255 13.64 -6.44 -2.09
CA PHE A 255 12.82 -5.26 -1.84
C PHE A 255 12.70 -5.04 -0.34
N VAL A 256 12.81 -3.79 0.10
CA VAL A 256 12.65 -3.40 1.50
C VAL A 256 11.65 -2.25 1.54
N GLY A 257 10.72 -2.30 2.49
CA GLY A 257 9.76 -1.23 2.69
C GLY A 257 9.38 -1.06 4.15
N LEU A 258 9.01 0.16 4.51
CA LEU A 258 8.55 0.51 5.85
C LEU A 258 7.03 0.66 5.88
N ARG A 259 6.39 0.05 6.87
CA ARG A 259 4.94 0.10 7.09
C ARG A 259 4.61 1.21 8.08
N PRO A 260 3.68 2.11 7.78
CA PRO A 260 3.27 3.15 8.72
C PRO A 260 2.25 2.59 9.73
N LEU A 261 2.66 1.70 10.63
CA LEU A 261 1.74 1.12 11.61
C LEU A 261 1.31 2.19 12.61
N VAL A 262 0.04 2.20 13.00
CA VAL A 262 -0.52 3.25 13.87
C VAL A 262 -0.78 2.70 15.26
N ARG A 263 -0.41 3.48 16.28
CA ARG A 263 -0.79 3.20 17.67
C ARG A 263 -2.25 3.58 17.88
N SER A 264 -3.07 2.64 18.36
CA SER A 264 -4.44 2.96 18.75
C SER A 264 -4.42 3.93 19.93
N ALA A 265 -5.09 5.08 19.79
CA ALA A 265 -5.18 6.13 20.81
C ALA A 265 -5.78 5.66 22.15
N ASN A 266 -6.41 4.47 22.18
CA ASN A 266 -7.03 3.90 23.38
C ASN A 266 -6.15 2.85 24.11
N ALA A 267 -4.91 2.61 23.67
CA ALA A 267 -4.02 1.70 24.36
C ALA A 267 -3.22 2.44 25.44
N GLY A 268 -3.68 2.31 26.70
CA GLY A 268 -2.90 2.65 27.89
C GLY A 268 -1.48 2.07 27.83
N SER A 269 -0.58 2.61 28.64
CA SER A 269 0.88 2.51 28.56
C SER A 269 1.52 1.13 28.78
N ASN A 270 0.87 0.01 28.45
CA ASN A 270 1.43 -1.33 28.60
C ASN A 270 1.32 -2.20 27.33
N ILE A 271 2.50 -2.44 26.73
CA ILE A 271 3.02 -3.66 26.08
C ILE A 271 2.35 -4.17 24.78
N SER A 272 3.12 -4.02 23.69
CA SER A 272 3.40 -5.00 22.63
C SER A 272 2.26 -5.94 22.20
N SER A 273 1.69 -5.68 21.01
CA SER A 273 1.27 -6.66 19.97
C SER A 273 0.01 -6.30 19.18
N LEU A 274 -0.63 -5.14 19.40
CA LEU A 274 -1.81 -4.74 18.61
C LEU A 274 -1.68 -3.31 18.07
N LEU A 275 -0.65 -3.08 17.24
CA LEU A 275 -0.68 -1.94 16.33
C LEU A 275 -1.78 -2.20 15.29
N SER A 276 -2.68 -1.23 15.12
CA SER A 276 -3.81 -1.40 14.21
C SER A 276 -3.32 -1.35 12.76
N ARG A 277 -3.88 -2.23 11.92
CA ARG A 277 -3.69 -2.20 10.47
C ARG A 277 -4.77 -1.37 9.74
N ASP A 278 -5.68 -0.76 10.50
CA ASP A 278 -6.65 0.20 9.96
C ASP A 278 -5.99 1.56 9.73
N HIS A 279 -6.63 2.40 8.92
CA HIS A 279 -6.19 3.78 8.79
C HIS A 279 -6.68 4.63 9.95
N THR A 280 -5.89 5.64 10.31
CA THR A 280 -6.23 6.67 11.29
C THR A 280 -6.33 8.01 10.60
N LEU A 281 -7.34 8.79 10.99
CA LEU A 281 -7.57 10.14 10.49
C LEU A 281 -7.59 11.11 11.67
N VAL A 282 -6.75 12.15 11.61
CA VAL A 282 -6.64 13.20 12.62
C VAL A 282 -6.77 14.56 11.95
N VAL A 283 -7.44 15.51 12.60
CA VAL A 283 -7.50 16.90 12.14
C VAL A 283 -6.92 17.79 13.24
N SER A 284 -5.85 18.53 12.92
CA SER A 284 -5.21 19.44 13.88
C SER A 284 -6.01 20.72 14.08
N PRO A 285 -5.77 21.49 15.17
CA PRO A 285 -6.39 22.80 15.36
C PRO A 285 -6.11 23.79 14.21
N SER A 286 -4.95 23.66 13.56
CA SER A 286 -4.55 24.47 12.40
C SER A 286 -5.24 24.03 11.09
N ARG A 287 -6.10 23.02 11.15
CA ARG A 287 -6.86 22.40 10.06
C ARG A 287 -6.05 21.52 9.11
N LEU A 288 -4.90 21.02 9.54
CA LEU A 288 -4.20 19.95 8.82
C LEU A 288 -4.99 18.65 8.93
N VAL A 289 -5.42 18.08 7.80
CA VAL A 289 -6.03 16.74 7.77
C VAL A 289 -4.91 15.73 7.59
N THR A 290 -4.78 14.77 8.49
CA THR A 290 -3.74 13.73 8.44
C THR A 290 -4.38 12.35 8.30
N ILE A 291 -3.89 11.56 7.33
CA ILE A 291 -4.29 10.18 7.08
C ILE A 291 -3.04 9.30 7.09
N THR A 292 -3.04 8.27 7.93
CA THR A 292 -1.91 7.32 8.03
C THR A 292 -2.38 5.90 8.37
N GLY A 293 -1.49 4.92 8.29
CA GLY A 293 -1.84 3.50 8.37
C GLY A 293 -2.55 2.99 7.14
N GLY A 294 -3.43 2.00 7.34
CA GLY A 294 -4.20 1.37 6.27
C GLY A 294 -3.35 0.49 5.33
N LYS A 295 -3.95 0.15 4.18
CA LYS A 295 -3.38 -0.78 3.20
C LYS A 295 -3.68 -0.32 1.78
N TRP A 296 -2.88 -0.79 0.83
CA TRP A 296 -3.20 -0.69 -0.60
C TRP A 296 -4.58 -1.25 -0.96
N THR A 297 -5.09 -2.24 -0.25
CA THR A 297 -6.42 -2.79 -0.55
C THR A 297 -7.57 -1.89 -0.11
N THR A 298 -7.32 -0.96 0.82
CA THR A 298 -8.34 -0.06 1.40
C THR A 298 -8.17 1.40 0.97
N TYR A 299 -7.19 1.72 0.13
CA TYR A 299 -6.82 3.10 -0.21
C TYR A 299 -8.00 3.95 -0.73
N ARG A 300 -8.92 3.39 -1.53
CA ARG A 300 -10.09 4.15 -2.03
C ARG A 300 -10.97 4.64 -0.89
N LYS A 301 -11.18 3.80 0.13
CA LYS A 301 -11.96 4.18 1.30
C LYS A 301 -11.22 5.22 2.15
N MET A 302 -9.90 5.03 2.32
CA MET A 302 -9.04 6.00 3.00
C MET A 302 -9.09 7.38 2.32
N ALA A 303 -9.00 7.42 0.99
CA ALA A 303 -9.09 8.65 0.20
C ALA A 303 -10.46 9.32 0.34
N GLU A 304 -11.54 8.54 0.30
CA GLU A 304 -12.90 9.06 0.53
C GLU A 304 -13.02 9.75 1.89
N ASP A 305 -12.53 9.10 2.96
CA ASP A 305 -12.58 9.64 4.31
C ASP A 305 -11.72 10.89 4.47
N ALA A 306 -10.50 10.90 3.91
CA ALA A 306 -9.59 12.04 3.94
C ALA A 306 -10.19 13.26 3.21
N VAL A 307 -10.70 13.06 1.99
CA VAL A 307 -11.30 14.14 1.18
C VAL A 307 -12.58 14.67 1.83
N ASN A 308 -13.43 13.80 2.39
CA ASN A 308 -14.63 14.24 3.11
C ASN A 308 -14.29 15.16 4.28
N ASN A 309 -13.26 14.81 5.06
CA ASN A 309 -12.80 15.64 6.17
C ASN A 309 -12.19 16.96 5.67
N ALA A 310 -11.40 16.92 4.59
CA ALA A 310 -10.84 18.13 3.98
C ALA A 310 -11.93 19.10 3.51
N VAL A 311 -12.96 18.60 2.83
CA VAL A 311 -14.13 19.39 2.39
C VAL A 311 -14.84 20.03 3.57
N PHE A 312 -15.08 19.25 4.64
CA PHE A 312 -15.76 19.74 5.84
C PHE A 312 -14.95 20.84 6.54
N VAL A 313 -13.68 20.57 6.83
CA VAL A 313 -12.80 21.45 7.61
C VAL A 313 -12.49 22.76 6.86
N ALA A 314 -12.32 22.69 5.54
CA ALA A 314 -12.08 23.86 4.70
C ALA A 314 -13.36 24.54 4.21
N LYS A 315 -14.54 24.06 4.62
CA LYS A 315 -15.86 24.59 4.22
C LYS A 315 -15.97 24.76 2.70
N LEU A 316 -15.56 23.73 1.95
CA LEU A 316 -15.61 23.76 0.50
C LEU A 316 -17.02 23.45 0.01
N ASP A 317 -17.55 24.31 -0.85
CA ASP A 317 -18.77 24.03 -1.61
C ASP A 317 -18.42 22.98 -2.67
N GLY A 318 -18.81 21.72 -2.46
CA GLY A 318 -18.48 20.64 -3.38
C GLY A 318 -18.93 20.95 -4.82
N ALA A 319 -18.01 20.83 -5.79
CA ALA A 319 -18.35 21.04 -7.20
C ALA A 319 -19.20 19.88 -7.72
N ASP A 320 -20.30 20.17 -8.45
CA ASP A 320 -20.96 19.16 -9.28
C ASP A 320 -20.08 18.85 -10.48
N ARG A 321 -19.26 17.81 -10.36
CA ARG A 321 -18.70 17.12 -11.52
C ARG A 321 -19.24 15.70 -11.50
N SER A 322 -20.53 15.56 -11.79
CA SER A 322 -21.04 14.27 -12.19
C SER A 322 -20.32 13.89 -13.49
N ALA A 323 -19.74 12.69 -13.52
CA ALA A 323 -19.04 12.18 -14.68
C ALA A 323 -20.03 11.97 -15.83
N LYS A 324 -20.24 13.01 -16.65
CA LYS A 324 -20.72 12.91 -18.04
C LYS A 324 -20.08 14.03 -18.87
N SER A 325 -18.90 13.74 -19.39
CA SER A 325 -18.49 14.34 -20.66
C SER A 325 -19.46 13.83 -21.74
N GLY A 326 -20.41 14.67 -22.15
CA GLY A 326 -21.32 14.38 -23.26
C GLY A 326 -22.78 14.67 -22.93
N SER A 327 -23.21 15.90 -23.21
CA SER A 327 -24.56 16.31 -23.67
C SER A 327 -24.92 17.68 -23.10
N THR A 328 -24.86 18.70 -23.96
CA THR A 328 -25.53 19.99 -23.78
C THR A 328 -27.04 19.81 -23.72
N SER A 329 -27.65 20.02 -22.57
CA SER A 329 -28.98 20.66 -22.47
C SER A 329 -29.26 21.08 -21.04
N GLY A 330 -29.74 22.31 -20.90
CA GLY A 330 -29.96 22.97 -19.61
C GLY A 330 -31.03 22.29 -18.77
N ALA A 331 -30.73 22.15 -17.48
CA ALA A 331 -31.72 22.05 -16.42
C ALA A 331 -31.08 22.57 -15.12
N THR A 332 -31.61 23.68 -14.62
CA THR A 332 -31.36 24.18 -13.27
C THR A 332 -31.90 23.19 -12.25
N SER A 333 -31.03 22.45 -11.55
CA SER A 333 -31.41 21.65 -10.37
C SER A 333 -31.05 22.40 -9.09
N ALA A 334 -32.05 22.57 -8.22
CA ALA A 334 -31.92 23.18 -6.91
C ALA A 334 -30.81 22.53 -6.07
N ALA A 335 -29.92 23.35 -5.53
CA ALA A 335 -28.84 22.92 -4.65
C ALA A 335 -29.39 22.39 -3.32
N SER A 336 -29.20 21.10 -3.05
CA SER A 336 -29.34 20.57 -1.70
C SER A 336 -28.14 21.01 -0.86
N SER A 337 -28.40 21.64 0.28
CA SER A 337 -27.42 22.27 1.18
C SER A 337 -26.63 21.28 2.05
N GLY A 338 -26.47 20.02 1.60
CA GLY A 338 -25.61 19.04 2.26
C GLY A 338 -24.19 19.12 1.72
N ALA A 339 -23.19 19.06 2.61
CA ALA A 339 -21.80 18.88 2.18
C ALA A 339 -21.71 17.65 1.25
N LYS A 340 -21.29 17.87 0.01
CA LYS A 340 -21.21 16.79 -0.98
C LYS A 340 -20.11 15.81 -0.54
N LYS A 341 -20.47 14.53 -0.47
CA LYS A 341 -19.52 13.46 -0.14
C LYS A 341 -18.63 13.15 -1.34
N CYS A 342 -17.36 12.88 -1.08
CA CYS A 342 -16.43 12.30 -2.03
C CYS A 342 -17.00 10.97 -2.56
N ILE A 343 -16.89 10.77 -3.87
CA ILE A 343 -17.28 9.54 -4.55
C ILE A 343 -16.00 8.93 -5.13
N THR A 344 -15.53 7.86 -4.50
CA THR A 344 -14.39 7.07 -5.01
C THR A 344 -14.84 5.78 -5.68
N LYS A 345 -16.09 5.37 -5.41
CA LYS A 345 -16.71 4.20 -6.01
C LYS A 345 -16.97 4.46 -7.49
N ASP A 346 -16.63 3.48 -8.33
CA ASP A 346 -16.81 3.51 -9.78
C ASP A 346 -15.98 4.58 -10.52
N LEU A 347 -15.03 5.25 -9.86
CA LEU A 347 -14.05 6.09 -10.53
C LEU A 347 -13.05 5.18 -11.29
N PRO A 348 -13.01 5.23 -12.63
CA PRO A 348 -12.02 4.50 -13.39
C PRO A 348 -10.62 5.04 -13.04
N ILE A 349 -9.67 4.12 -12.96
CA ILE A 349 -8.24 4.46 -12.85
C ILE A 349 -7.60 4.07 -14.15
N GLY A 350 -6.75 4.95 -14.68
CA GLY A 350 -6.24 4.78 -16.03
C GLY A 350 -7.28 5.15 -17.09
N ASP A 351 -6.98 4.79 -18.33
CA ASP A 351 -7.83 5.01 -19.50
C ASP A 351 -8.99 4.01 -19.54
N GLY A 352 -9.90 4.06 -18.56
CA GLY A 352 -11.06 3.17 -18.44
C GLY A 352 -12.07 3.25 -19.60
N GLY A 353 -11.64 2.99 -20.85
CA GLY A 353 -12.44 3.15 -22.06
C GLY A 353 -11.78 2.79 -23.40
N GLU A 354 -10.45 2.76 -23.58
CA GLU A 354 -9.84 2.41 -24.88
C GLU A 354 -9.24 0.99 -24.96
N ALA A 355 -9.09 0.29 -23.83
CA ALA A 355 -8.64 -1.10 -23.81
C ALA A 355 -9.75 -2.14 -24.15
N ARG A 356 -10.92 -1.70 -24.62
CA ARG A 356 -11.98 -2.58 -25.14
C ARG A 356 -12.02 -2.70 -26.67
N GLU A 357 -11.19 -1.96 -27.41
CA GLU A 357 -11.17 -2.00 -28.89
C GLU A 357 -9.85 -2.47 -29.53
N LEU A 358 -8.92 -3.06 -28.76
CA LEU A 358 -7.74 -3.76 -29.31
C LEU A 358 -7.82 -5.29 -29.16
N ALA A 359 -9.04 -5.81 -29.22
CA ALA A 359 -9.31 -7.22 -29.46
C ALA A 359 -10.48 -7.34 -30.46
N ALA A 360 -10.20 -6.99 -31.71
CA ALA A 360 -10.92 -7.47 -32.90
C ALA A 360 -9.90 -8.09 -33.86
#